data_AF-A0A949YDD7-F1
#
_entry.id   AF-A0A949YDD7-F1
#
_cell.length_a   1.000
_cell.length_b   1.000
_cell.length_c   1.000
_cell.angle_alpha   90.00
_cell.angle_beta   90.00
_cell.angle_gamma   90.00
#
_symmetry.space_group_name_H-M   'P 1'
#
loop_
_entity.id
_entity.type
_entity.pdbx_description
1 polymer ?
#
loop_
_entity_poly.entity_id
_entity_poly.type
_entity_poly.pdbx_seq_one_letter_code
_entity_poly.pdbx_strand_id
1 'polypeptide(L)' 'MYRRFCSDPRIGWLDEPAGLESVWLGAATYRSPSPKRWMDAYLLAYALLANATVVTFDRGFRQYEPEGLRLELLV' A
#
# COMPACT_ATOMS: atom_id res chain seq x y z
N MET A 1 -14.95 -10.69 -13.20
CA MET A 1 -13.90 -10.54 -12.18
C MET A 1 -14.43 -9.83 -10.94
N TYR A 2 -14.82 -8.54 -11.02
CA TYR A 2 -15.34 -7.75 -9.90
C TYR A 2 -16.41 -8.47 -9.03
N ARG A 3 -17.50 -8.96 -9.63
CA ARG A 3 -18.55 -9.68 -8.87
C ARG A 3 -18.05 -10.90 -8.10
N ARG A 4 -17.03 -11.60 -8.62
CA ARG A 4 -16.42 -12.74 -7.92
C ARG A 4 -15.69 -12.29 -6.67
N PHE A 5 -15.04 -11.13 -6.73
CA PHE A 5 -14.41 -10.54 -5.54
C PHE A 5 -15.45 -10.10 -4.51
N CYS A 6 -16.54 -9.48 -4.93
CA CYS A 6 -17.62 -9.09 -4.02
C CYS A 6 -18.30 -10.29 -3.34
N SER A 7 -18.27 -11.48 -3.96
CA SER A 7 -18.84 -12.70 -3.38
C SER A 7 -17.86 -13.54 -2.57
N ASP A 8 -16.56 -13.22 -2.60
CA ASP A 8 -15.54 -13.99 -1.90
C ASP A 8 -15.45 -13.52 -0.44
N PRO A 9 -15.76 -14.38 0.56
CA PRO A 9 -15.77 -13.97 1.97
C PRO A 9 -14.38 -13.60 2.51
N ARG A 10 -13.30 -13.89 1.77
CA ARG A 10 -11.94 -13.50 2.12
C ARG A 10 -11.63 -12.04 1.77
N ILE A 11 -12.49 -11.39 0.98
CA ILE A 11 -12.31 -10.02 0.52
C ILE A 11 -13.26 -9.11 1.30
N GLY A 12 -12.67 -8.18 2.04
CA GLY A 12 -13.39 -7.17 2.80
C GLY A 12 -13.19 -5.77 2.23
N TRP A 13 -14.05 -4.86 2.66
CA TRP A 13 -13.83 -3.43 2.53
C TRP A 13 -13.24 -2.91 3.84
N LEU A 14 -12.27 -2.01 3.73
CA LEU A 14 -11.68 -1.33 4.86
C LEU A 14 -11.78 0.17 4.60
N ASP A 15 -12.16 0.92 5.62
CA ASP A 15 -12.16 2.38 5.58
C ASP A 15 -10.71 2.91 5.57
N GLU A 16 -10.54 4.16 5.15
CA GLU A 16 -9.23 4.80 5.22
C GLU A 16 -8.85 5.07 6.69
N PRO A 17 -7.65 4.64 7.13
CA PRO A 17 -7.19 4.89 8.50
C PRO A 17 -7.05 6.37 8.79
N ALA A 18 -7.33 6.77 10.03
CA ALA A 18 -7.08 8.13 10.49
C ALA A 18 -5.59 8.49 10.35
N GLY A 19 -5.31 9.67 9.79
CA GLY A 19 -3.93 10.15 9.59
C GLY A 19 -3.24 9.66 8.32
N LEU A 20 -3.94 8.90 7.46
CA LEU A 20 -3.41 8.38 6.18
C LEU A 20 -2.77 9.46 5.32
N GLU A 21 -3.47 10.57 5.12
CA GLU A 21 -2.98 11.68 4.28
C GLU A 21 -1.63 12.22 4.78
N SER A 22 -1.47 12.40 6.09
CA SER A 22 -0.22 12.94 6.65
C SER A 22 0.96 11.99 6.43
N VAL A 23 0.76 10.69 6.65
CA VAL A 23 1.81 9.66 6.42
C VAL A 23 2.12 9.56 4.92
N TRP A 24 1.08 9.54 4.09
CA TRP A 24 1.21 9.46 2.65
C TRP A 24 1.98 10.63 2.05
N LEU A 25 1.61 11.87 2.38
CA LEU A 25 2.29 13.06 1.87
C LEU A 25 3.76 13.11 2.33
N GLY A 26 4.06 12.65 3.54
CA GLY A 26 5.44 12.49 4.02
C GLY A 26 6.23 11.50 3.15
N ALA A 27 5.67 10.32 2.91
CA ALA A 27 6.27 9.28 2.07
C ALA A 27 6.30 9.62 0.57
N ALA A 28 5.46 10.56 0.13
CA ALA A 28 5.33 10.94 -1.27
C ALA A 28 6.20 12.15 -1.68
N THR A 29 7.10 12.59 -0.79
CA THR A 29 8.01 13.71 -1.06
C THR A 29 9.17 13.27 -1.96
N TYR A 30 9.00 13.43 -3.28
CA TYR A 30 10.02 13.07 -4.28
C TYR A 30 10.47 14.26 -5.10
N ARG A 31 11.76 14.27 -5.53
CA ARG A 31 12.33 15.33 -6.39
C ARG A 31 11.74 15.38 -7.81
N SER A 32 11.08 14.30 -8.26
CA SER A 32 10.49 14.20 -9.58
C SER A 32 9.11 13.54 -9.50
N PRO A 33 8.08 14.08 -10.18
CA PRO A 33 6.76 13.47 -10.21
C PRO A 33 6.81 12.07 -10.85
N SER A 34 6.34 11.07 -10.12
CA SER A 34 6.15 9.72 -10.64
C SER A 34 4.80 9.20 -10.15
N PRO A 35 3.79 9.07 -11.02
CA PRO A 35 2.46 8.61 -10.62
C PRO A 35 2.48 7.24 -9.93
N LYS A 36 3.40 6.35 -10.35
CA LYS A 36 3.60 5.05 -9.72
C LYS A 36 4.03 5.20 -8.27
N ARG A 37 5.06 6.02 -8.00
CA ARG A 37 5.58 6.22 -6.64
C ARG A 37 4.59 6.92 -5.72
N TRP A 38 3.72 7.76 -6.27
CA TRP A 38 2.64 8.40 -5.52
C TRP A 38 1.63 7.37 -4.99
N MET A 39 1.24 6.42 -5.84
CA MET A 39 0.34 5.32 -5.45
C MET A 39 1.03 4.31 -4.54
N ASP A 40 2.30 3.98 -4.78
CA ASP A 40 3.05 3.07 -3.91
C ASP A 40 3.19 3.65 -2.49
N ALA A 41 3.43 4.96 -2.38
CA ALA A 41 3.46 5.67 -1.09
C ALA A 41 2.10 5.66 -0.37
N TYR A 42 0.99 5.71 -1.10
CA TYR A 42 -0.36 5.57 -0.51
C TYR A 42 -0.54 4.17 0.08
N LEU A 43 -0.20 3.14 -0.70
CA LEU A 43 -0.32 1.74 -0.27
C LEU A 43 0.60 1.41 0.91
N LEU A 44 1.81 1.99 0.92
CA LEU A 44 2.69 1.95 2.08
C LEU A 44 2.03 2.57 3.31
N ALA A 45 1.59 3.83 3.22
CA ALA A 45 0.99 4.55 4.35
C ALA A 45 -0.23 3.80 4.91
N TYR A 46 -1.05 3.26 4.01
CA TYR A 46 -2.18 2.42 4.37
C TYR A 46 -1.74 1.17 5.12
N ALA A 47 -0.77 0.42 4.57
CA ALA A 47 -0.30 -0.81 5.18
C ALA A 47 0.33 -0.59 6.56
N LEU A 48 1.04 0.52 6.75
CA LEU A 48 1.60 0.90 8.05
C LEU A 48 0.50 1.20 9.07
N LEU A 49 -0.50 2.02 8.71
CA LEU A 49 -1.57 2.43 9.63
C LEU A 49 -2.57 1.32 9.93
N ALA A 50 -2.88 0.49 8.93
CA ALA A 50 -3.77 -0.66 9.08
C ALA A 50 -3.07 -1.87 9.74
N ASN A 51 -1.76 -1.78 10.02
CA ASN A 51 -0.94 -2.91 10.44
C ASN A 51 -1.21 -4.12 9.52
N ALA A 52 -1.10 -3.91 8.21
CA ALA A 52 -1.30 -4.93 7.17
C ALA A 52 0.05 -5.43 6.60
N THR A 53 -0.03 -6.44 5.73
CA THR A 53 1.10 -6.94 4.94
C THR A 53 0.77 -6.74 3.47
N VAL A 54 1.70 -6.17 2.70
CA VAL A 54 1.56 -6.01 1.25
C VAL A 54 2.01 -7.32 0.59
N VAL A 55 1.12 -7.98 -0.12
CA VAL A 55 1.42 -9.19 -0.90
C VAL A 55 1.36 -8.84 -2.38
N THR A 56 2.49 -8.89 -3.10
CA THR A 56 2.56 -8.41 -4.49
C THR A 56 3.65 -9.09 -5.32
N PHE A 57 3.55 -9.01 -6.65
CA PHE A 57 4.63 -9.37 -7.57
C PHE A 57 5.58 -8.18 -7.84
N ASP A 58 5.20 -6.96 -7.45
CA ASP A 58 5.97 -5.75 -7.73
C ASP A 58 7.15 -5.60 -6.77
N ARG A 59 8.35 -5.86 -7.28
CA ARG A 59 9.61 -5.72 -6.53
C ARG A 59 9.94 -4.28 -6.16
N GLY A 60 9.25 -3.30 -6.75
CA GLY A 60 9.41 -1.88 -6.42
C GLY A 60 9.10 -1.56 -4.96
N PHE A 61 8.26 -2.35 -4.29
CA PHE A 61 7.92 -2.16 -2.89
C PHE A 61 9.06 -2.44 -1.91
N ARG A 62 10.13 -3.13 -2.36
CA ARG A 62 11.32 -3.38 -1.52
C ARG A 62 11.97 -2.09 -1.02
N GLN A 63 11.84 -1.00 -1.76
CA GLN A 63 12.40 0.29 -1.34
C GLN A 63 11.78 0.81 -0.02
N TYR A 64 10.60 0.31 0.35
CA TYR A 64 9.85 0.74 1.54
C TYR A 64 9.98 -0.21 2.74
N GLU A 65 10.70 -1.33 2.61
CA GLU A 65 11.02 -2.21 3.76
C GLU A 65 11.74 -1.46 4.91
N PRO A 66 12.69 -0.53 4.65
CA PRO A 66 13.29 0.29 5.71
C PRO A 66 12.31 1.21 6.46
N GLU A 67 11.17 1.52 5.84
CA GLU A 67 10.12 2.38 6.42
C GLU A 67 9.13 1.57 7.28
N GLY A 68 9.42 0.28 7.50
CA GLY A 68 8.62 -0.62 8.34
C GLY A 68 7.54 -1.39 7.57
N LEU A 69 7.55 -1.33 6.24
CA LEU A 69 6.60 -2.10 5.44
C LEU A 69 6.82 -3.61 5.59
N ARG A 70 5.76 -4.34 5.93
CA ARG A 70 5.75 -5.80 5.81
C ARG A 70 5.38 -6.18 4.40
N LEU A 71 6.32 -6.78 3.69
CA LEU A 71 6.20 -7.14 2.27
C LEU A 71 6.37 -8.65 2.09
N GLU A 72 5.43 -9.26 1.37
CA GLU A 72 5.53 -10.62 0.86
C GLU A 72 5.54 -10.57 -0.68
N LEU A 73 6.65 -11.02 -1.27
CA LEU A 73 6.78 -11.06 -2.73
C LEU A 73 6.35 -12.43 -3.26
N LEU A 74 5.36 -12.42 -4.14
CA LEU A 74 4.95 -13.62 -4.88
C LEU A 74 5.93 -13.87 -6.04
N VAL A 75 6.34 -15.13 -6.19
CA VAL A 75 7.34 -15.58 -7.17
C VAL A 75 6.69 -16.02 -8.47
#